data_AF-A0A939AKW4-F1
#
_entry.id   AF-A0A939AKW4-F1
#
_cell.length_a   1.000
_cell.length_b   1.000
_cell.length_c   1.000
_cell.angle_alpha   90.00
_cell.angle_beta   90.00
_cell.angle_gamma   90.00
#
_symmetry.space_group_name_H-M   'P 1'
#
loop_
_entity.id
_entity.type
_entity.pdbx_description
1 polymer ?
#
loop_
_entity_poly.entity_id
_entity_poly.type
_entity_poly.pdbx_seq_one_letter_code
_entity_poly.pdbx_strand_id
1 'polypeptide(L)' 'MAEKAKKVKNKENAIQRYVRETSGELRKVNWPTWPEAKRLTGLVLLVMVVVGIFLASMDFFASELLGLVLGL' A
#
# COMPACT_ATOMS: atom_id res chain seq x y z
N MET A 1 3.58 12.76 59.32
CA MET A 1 3.84 13.90 58.42
C MET A 1 3.35 13.53 57.04
N ALA A 2 2.40 14.31 56.54
CA ALA A 2 1.71 14.05 55.29
C ALA A 2 2.56 14.58 54.13
N GLU A 3 2.90 13.70 53.20
CA GLU A 3 3.15 14.14 51.83
C GLU A 3 2.42 13.20 50.88
N LYS A 4 1.20 13.59 50.53
CA LYS A 4 0.42 12.95 49.48
C LYS A 4 1.20 13.16 48.18
N ALA A 5 1.75 12.06 47.64
CA ALA A 5 2.25 11.97 46.29
C ALA A 5 1.20 12.53 45.32
N LYS A 6 1.39 13.79 44.94
CA LYS A 6 0.49 14.55 44.08
C LYS A 6 0.61 13.93 42.70
N LYS A 7 -0.27 12.97 42.39
CA LYS A 7 -0.43 12.41 41.04
C LYS A 7 -0.61 13.58 40.08
N VAL A 8 0.45 13.90 39.34
CA VAL A 8 0.43 14.85 38.23
C VAL A 8 -0.57 14.27 37.22
N LYS A 9 -1.78 14.82 37.20
CA LYS A 9 -2.76 14.53 36.15
C LYS A 9 -2.15 15.06 34.85
N ASN A 10 -1.47 14.17 34.13
CA ASN A 10 -0.94 14.44 32.81
C ASN A 10 -2.14 14.82 31.92
N LYS A 11 -2.25 16.10 31.53
CA LYS A 11 -3.24 16.54 30.55
C LYS A 11 -2.87 15.81 29.26
N GLU A 12 -3.71 14.89 28.81
CA GLU A 12 -3.49 14.19 27.54
C GLU A 12 -3.36 15.23 26.43
N ASN A 13 -2.18 15.31 25.81
CA ASN A 13 -1.94 16.19 24.67
C ASN A 13 -2.86 15.77 23.51
N ALA A 14 -3.41 16.73 22.75
CA ALA A 14 -4.35 16.45 21.66
C ALA A 14 -3.80 15.43 20.64
N ILE A 15 -2.50 15.48 20.37
CA ILE A 15 -1.78 14.53 19.52
C ILE A 15 -1.78 13.12 20.12
N GLN A 16 -1.56 13.00 21.44
CA GLN A 16 -1.53 11.72 22.14
C GLN A 16 -2.92 11.06 22.16
N ARG A 17 -3.98 11.87 22.31
CA ARG A 17 -5.37 11.44 22.16
C ARG A 17 -5.66 10.97 20.74
N TYR A 18 -5.26 11.74 19.72
CA TYR A 18 -5.44 11.39 18.31
C TYR A 18 -4.74 10.08 17.93
N VAL A 19 -3.49 9.88 18.37
CA VAL A 19 -2.75 8.63 18.13
C VAL A 19 -3.40 7.45 18.84
N ARG A 20 -3.92 7.65 20.05
CA ARG A 20 -4.66 6.60 20.79
C ARG A 20 -5.95 6.19 20.08
N GLU A 21 -6.71 7.18 19.60
CA GLU A 21 -7.94 6.95 18.83
C GLU A 21 -7.63 6.23 17.51
N THR A 22 -6.65 6.72 16.75
CA THR A 22 -6.19 6.11 15.48
C THR A 22 -5.69 4.67 15.67
N SER A 23 -4.92 4.39 16.73
CA SER A 23 -4.46 3.05 17.04
C SER A 23 -5.61 2.08 17.39
N GLY A 24 -6.65 2.59 18.05
CA GLY A 24 -7.87 1.83 18.33
C GLY A 24 -8.64 1.45 17.05
N GLU A 25 -8.67 2.34 16.07
CA GLU A 25 -9.32 2.07 14.77
C GLU A 25 -8.46 1.19 13.85
N LEU A 26 -7.13 1.37 13.84
CA LEU A 26 -6.20 0.53 13.09
C LEU A 26 -6.28 -0.95 13.47
N ARG A 27 -6.66 -1.25 14.72
CA ARG A 27 -6.93 -2.63 15.18
C ARG A 27 -8.18 -3.26 14.59
N LYS A 28 -9.13 -2.47 14.09
CA LYS A 28 -10.33 -2.97 13.38
C LYS A 28 -10.03 -3.32 11.93
N VAL A 29 -8.88 -2.89 11.41
CA VAL A 29 -8.47 -3.17 10.04
C VAL A 29 -7.97 -4.62 9.96
N ASN A 30 -8.50 -5.38 9.01
CA ASN A 30 -8.03 -6.72 8.70
C ASN A 30 -6.71 -6.61 7.91
N TRP A 31 -5.60 -6.58 8.64
CA TRP A 31 -4.29 -6.67 8.01
C TRP A 31 -4.07 -8.09 7.48
N PRO A 32 -3.59 -8.22 6.23
CA PRO A 32 -3.34 -9.52 5.64
C PRO A 32 -2.27 -10.26 6.45
N THR A 33 -2.42 -11.57 6.58
CA THR A 33 -1.37 -12.41 7.15
C THR A 33 -0.16 -12.47 6.21
N TRP A 34 1.03 -12.76 6.74
CA TRP A 34 2.25 -12.87 5.93
C TRP A 34 2.12 -13.77 4.69
N PRO A 35 1.45 -14.94 4.76
CA PRO A 35 1.20 -15.76 3.57
C PRO A 35 0.22 -15.11 2.57
N GLU A 36 -0.84 -14.46 3.04
CA GLU A 36 -1.81 -13.76 2.19
C GLU A 36 -1.17 -12.59 1.45
N ALA A 37 -0.36 -11.78 2.14
CA ALA A 37 0.35 -10.67 1.53
C ALA A 37 1.24 -11.15 0.37
N LYS A 38 1.99 -12.26 0.55
CA LYS A 38 2.83 -12.83 -0.51
C LYS A 38 2.00 -13.33 -1.70
N ARG A 39 0.86 -13.98 -1.45
CA ARG A 39 -0.04 -14.46 -2.52
C ARG A 39 -0.62 -13.30 -3.33
N LEU A 40 -1.09 -12.26 -2.65
CA LEU A 40 -1.63 -11.07 -3.30
C LEU A 40 -0.56 -10.33 -4.11
N THR A 41 0.63 -10.10 -3.55
CA THR A 41 1.74 -9.49 -4.28
C THR A 41 2.18 -10.34 -5.46
N GLY A 42 2.25 -11.67 -5.30
CA GLY A 42 2.58 -12.59 -6.39
C GLY A 42 1.58 -12.52 -7.54
N LEU A 43 0.28 -12.43 -7.23
CA LEU A 43 -0.76 -12.26 -8.24
C LEU A 43 -0.61 -10.93 -8.98
N VAL A 44 -0.36 -9.83 -8.26
CA VAL A 44 -0.16 -8.51 -8.88
C VAL A 44 1.05 -8.53 -9.81
N LEU A 45 2.18 -9.13 -9.40
CA LEU A 45 3.36 -9.27 -10.25
C LEU A 45 3.05 -10.07 -11.51
N LEU A 46 2.31 -11.16 -11.40
CA LEU A 46 1.88 -11.95 -12.55
C LEU A 46 1.03 -11.14 -13.53
N VAL A 47 0.04 -10.40 -13.01
CA VAL A 47 -0.80 -9.53 -13.84
C VAL A 47 0.02 -8.44 -14.52
N MET A 48 0.97 -7.81 -13.80
CA MET A 48 1.86 -6.81 -14.37
C MET A 48 2.71 -7.36 -15.52
N VAL A 49 3.25 -8.58 -15.38
CA VAL A 49 4.01 -9.24 -16.45
C VAL A 49 3.12 -9.50 -17.67
N VAL A 50 1.89 -10.01 -17.47
CA VAL A 50 0.95 -10.27 -18.56
C VAL A 50 0.59 -8.99 -19.30
N VAL A 51 0.25 -7.92 -18.57
CA VAL A 51 -0.05 -6.61 -19.18
C VAL A 51 1.17 -6.05 -19.90
N GLY A 52 2.36 -6.16 -19.32
CA GLY A 52 3.60 -5.71 -19.94
C GLY A 52 3.88 -6.42 -21.28
N ILE A 53 3.72 -7.74 -21.32
CA ILE A 53 3.87 -8.53 -22.56
C ILE A 53 2.81 -8.14 -23.59
N PHE A 54 1.56 -7.96 -23.16
CA PHE A 54 0.47 -7.55 -24.04
C PHE A 54 0.75 -6.20 -24.70
N LEU A 55 1.14 -5.20 -23.91
CA LEU A 55 1.50 -3.88 -24.41
C LEU A 55 2.71 -3.96 -25.33
N ALA A 56 3.80 -4.60 -24.90
CA ALA A 56 5.01 -4.75 -25.72
C ALA A 56 4.71 -5.43 -27.08
N SER A 57 3.81 -6.41 -27.10
CA SER A 57 3.37 -7.05 -28.34
C SER A 57 2.61 -6.08 -29.22
N MET A 58 1.65 -5.32 -28.66
CA MET A 58 0.90 -4.30 -29.40
C MET A 58 1.81 -3.21 -29.96
N ASP A 59 2.76 -2.71 -29.16
CA ASP A 59 3.74 -1.71 -29.58
C ASP A 59 4.62 -2.24 -30.72
N PHE A 60 5.07 -3.49 -30.63
CA PHE A 60 5.84 -4.14 -31.69
C PHE A 60 5.05 -4.23 -33.00
N PHE A 61 3.81 -4.74 -32.96
CA PHE A 61 2.96 -4.82 -34.15
C PHE A 61 2.64 -3.45 -34.74
N ALA A 62 2.36 -2.46 -33.90
CA ALA A 62 2.13 -1.09 -34.35
C ALA A 62 3.38 -0.50 -35.02
N SER A 63 4.56 -0.72 -34.45
CA SER A 63 5.83 -0.23 -35.00
C SER A 63 6.16 -0.85 -36.37
N GLU A 64 5.94 -2.15 -36.54
CA GLU A 64 6.15 -2.85 -37.81
C GLU A 64 5.17 -2.37 -38.88
N LEU A 65 3.89 -2.23 -38.52
CA LEU A 65 2.87 -1.72 -39.43
C LEU A 65 3.16 -0.28 -39.86
N LEU A 66 3.60 0.58 -38.93
CA LEU A 66 3.99 1.94 -39.22
C LEU A 66 5.25 1.99 -40.09
N GLY A 67 6.23 1.11 -39.88
CA GLY A 67 7.40 0.98 -40.75
C GLY A 67 6.99 0.67 -42.20
N LEU A 68 6.15 -0.34 -42.38
CA LEU A 68 5.59 -0.73 -43.68
C LEU A 68 4.78 0.39 -44.35
N VAL A 69 3.97 1.13 -43.59
CA VAL A 69 3.14 2.23 -44.10
C VAL A 69 3.99 3.45 -44.47
N LEU A 70 5.02 3.77 -43.66
CA LEU A 70 5.94 4.88 -43.92
C LEU A 70 7.00 4.54 -44.98
N GLY A 71 7.08 3.27 -45.39
CA GLY A 71 8.01 2.81 -46.44
C GLY A 71 9.46 2.72 -45.99
N LEU A 72 9.71 2.55 -44.68
CA LEU A 72 11.02 2.22 -44.11
C LEU A 72 11.26 0.71 -44.12
#